data_AF-A0A7L2IJE0-F1
#
_entry.id   AF-A0A7L2IJE0-F1
#
_cell.length_a   1.000
_cell.length_b   1.000
_cell.length_c   1.000
_cell.angle_alpha   90.00
_cell.angle_beta   90.00
_cell.angle_gamma   90.00
#
_symmetry.space_group_name_H-M   'P 1'
#
loop_
_entity.id
_entity.type
_entity.pdbx_description
1 polymer ?
#
loop_
_entity_poly.entity_id
_entity_poly.type
_entity_poly.pdbx_seq_one_letter_code
_entity_poly.pdbx_strand_id
1 'polypeptide(L)'
;LCNAAARGDLREVRMLLEAGVDPNGINSFGRTPLQVMMLGSPRVAELLVQHGADPNRPDPSTGCFPVHDAARSGFLETLAVLHRAGARLDLPDCRGRLPLDVAEGGPHGPVGCYLR
;
A
#
# COMPACT_ATOMS: atom_id res chain seq x y z
N LEU A 1 -1.61 7.51 -13.35
CA LEU A 1 -0.98 6.49 -12.48
C LEU A 1 -1.97 5.89 -11.48
N CYS A 2 -2.63 6.70 -10.64
CA CYS A 2 -3.61 6.21 -9.65
C CYS A 2 -4.72 5.32 -10.24
N ASN A 3 -5.32 5.70 -11.37
CA ASN A 3 -6.37 4.89 -12.01
C ASN A 3 -5.85 3.53 -12.50
N ALA A 4 -4.67 3.50 -13.12
CA ALA A 4 -4.01 2.26 -13.58
C ALA A 4 -3.67 1.34 -12.40
N ALA A 5 -3.12 1.92 -11.32
CA ALA A 5 -2.82 1.20 -10.08
C ALA A 5 -4.09 0.60 -9.46
N ALA A 6 -5.18 1.35 -9.39
CA ALA A 6 -6.46 0.89 -8.84
C ALA A 6 -7.09 -0.26 -9.66
N ARG A 7 -6.84 -0.30 -10.96
CA ARG A 7 -7.24 -1.41 -11.84
C ARG A 7 -6.30 -2.61 -11.79
N GLY A 8 -5.13 -2.48 -11.15
CA GLY A 8 -4.09 -3.50 -11.16
C GLY A 8 -3.41 -3.67 -12.53
N ASP A 9 -3.52 -2.67 -13.42
CA ASP A 9 -2.96 -2.76 -14.78
C ASP A 9 -1.45 -2.53 -14.74
N LEU A 10 -0.70 -3.62 -14.54
CA LEU A 10 0.76 -3.59 -14.44
C LEU A 10 1.42 -2.97 -15.67
N ARG A 11 0.86 -3.17 -16.86
CA ARG A 11 1.45 -2.67 -18.11
C ARG A 11 1.28 -1.17 -18.22
N GLU A 12 0.09 -0.66 -17.93
CA GLU A 12 -0.16 0.78 -17.91
C GLU A 12 0.63 1.48 -16.80
N VAL A 13 0.70 0.90 -15.60
CA VAL A 13 1.52 1.43 -14.49
C VAL A 13 2.99 1.54 -14.92
N ARG A 14 3.55 0.51 -15.55
CA ARG A 14 4.93 0.51 -16.07
C ARG A 14 5.16 1.62 -17.08
N MET A 15 4.33 1.70 -18.12
CA MET A 15 4.49 2.71 -19.18
C MET A 15 4.44 4.13 -18.60
N LEU A 16 3.54 4.39 -17.64
CA LEU A 16 3.43 5.70 -17.02
C LEU A 16 4.66 6.05 -16.17
N LEU A 17 5.19 5.10 -15.41
CA LEU A 17 6.40 5.31 -14.61
C LEU A 17 7.65 5.50 -15.49
N GLU A 18 7.77 4.74 -16.58
CA GLU A 18 8.83 4.90 -17.57
C GLU A 18 8.75 6.24 -18.33
N ALA A 19 7.54 6.79 -18.47
CA ALA A 19 7.32 8.13 -19.02
C ALA A 19 7.66 9.27 -18.04
N GLY A 20 8.14 8.96 -16.83
CA GLY A 20 8.54 9.95 -15.83
C GLY A 20 7.40 10.54 -15.01
N VAL A 21 6.23 9.87 -14.97
CA VAL A 21 5.15 10.28 -14.07
C VAL A 21 5.58 10.10 -12.62
N ASP A 22 5.33 11.13 -11.80
CA ASP A 22 5.64 11.07 -10.37
C ASP A 22 4.91 9.89 -9.68
N PRO A 23 5.65 8.91 -9.11
CA PRO A 23 5.08 7.78 -8.39
C PRO A 23 4.32 8.18 -7.12
N ASN A 24 4.53 9.40 -6.61
CA ASN A 24 3.86 9.95 -5.43
C ASN A 24 2.70 10.90 -5.81
N GLY A 25 2.42 11.07 -7.10
CA GLY A 25 1.36 11.94 -7.60
C GLY A 25 -0.02 11.54 -7.06
N ILE A 26 -0.72 12.48 -6.44
CA ILE A 26 -2.02 12.25 -5.80
C ILE A 26 -3.19 12.36 -6.77
N ASN A 27 -4.27 11.62 -6.51
CA ASN A 27 -5.55 11.78 -7.21
C ASN A 27 -6.41 12.89 -6.57
N SER A 28 -7.64 13.09 -7.08
CA SER A 28 -8.60 14.07 -6.57
C SER A 28 -9.03 13.87 -5.11
N PHE A 29 -8.76 12.69 -4.53
CA PHE A 29 -9.02 12.37 -3.12
C PHE A 29 -7.78 12.57 -2.24
N GLY A 30 -6.69 13.09 -2.80
CA GLY A 30 -5.41 13.25 -2.09
C GLY A 30 -4.66 11.94 -1.86
N ARG A 31 -5.05 10.86 -2.55
CA ARG A 31 -4.44 9.52 -2.39
C ARG A 31 -3.33 9.27 -3.39
N THR A 32 -2.25 8.62 -2.95
CA THR A 32 -1.14 8.18 -3.82
C THR A 32 -1.51 6.92 -4.61
N PRO A 33 -0.77 6.58 -5.68
CA PRO A 33 -0.99 5.35 -6.43
C PRO A 33 -0.85 4.11 -5.56
N LEU A 34 0.07 4.13 -4.59
CA LEU A 34 0.36 3.04 -3.67
C LEU A 34 -0.80 2.82 -2.68
N GLN A 35 -1.58 3.87 -2.34
CA GLN A 35 -2.77 3.76 -1.51
C GLN A 35 -4.01 3.26 -2.27
N VAL A 36 -4.13 3.59 -3.55
CA VAL A 36 -5.28 3.16 -4.36
C VAL A 36 -5.03 1.88 -5.13
N MET A 37 -3.81 1.36 -5.14
CA MET A 37 -3.47 0.18 -5.93
C MET A 37 -4.35 -1.00 -5.57
N MET A 38 -4.59 -1.88 -6.54
CA MET A 38 -5.20 -3.17 -6.26
C MET A 38 -4.27 -3.97 -5.34
N LEU A 39 -4.53 -3.93 -4.04
CA LEU A 39 -3.64 -4.51 -3.03
C LEU A 39 -3.44 -6.02 -3.18
N GLY A 40 -4.30 -6.73 -3.91
CA GLY A 40 -4.08 -8.12 -4.31
C GLY A 40 -3.02 -8.31 -5.41
N SER A 41 -2.43 -7.23 -5.94
CA SER A 41 -1.39 -7.25 -6.96
C SER A 41 -0.04 -6.82 -6.38
N PRO A 42 0.74 -7.73 -5.75
CA PRO A 42 2.03 -7.39 -5.16
C PRO A 42 3.03 -6.83 -6.19
N ARG A 43 2.89 -7.21 -7.46
CA ARG A 43 3.70 -6.70 -8.59
C ARG A 43 3.50 -5.22 -8.86
N VAL A 44 2.28 -4.71 -8.68
CA VAL A 44 2.01 -3.26 -8.82
C VAL A 44 2.64 -2.50 -7.66
N ALA A 45 2.54 -3.04 -6.43
CA ALA A 45 3.20 -2.49 -5.26
C ALA A 45 4.71 -2.43 -5.47
N GLU A 46 5.32 -3.53 -5.90
CA GLU A 46 6.75 -3.66 -6.16
C GLU A 46 7.21 -2.64 -7.22
N LEU A 47 6.48 -2.51 -8.31
CA LEU A 47 6.82 -1.57 -9.37
C LEU A 47 6.74 -0.10 -8.90
N LEU A 48 5.72 0.25 -8.10
CA LEU A 48 5.58 1.60 -7.56
C LEU A 48 6.74 1.93 -6.59
N VAL A 49 7.08 1.03 -5.67
CA VAL A 49 8.17 1.29 -4.70
C VAL A 49 9.55 1.29 -5.38
N GLN A 50 9.77 0.47 -6.41
CA GLN A 50 11.00 0.48 -7.22
C GLN A 50 11.23 1.83 -7.91
N HIS A 51 10.16 2.52 -8.27
CA HIS A 51 10.24 3.86 -8.86
C HIS A 51 10.24 4.99 -7.83
N GLY A 52 10.26 4.70 -6.52
CA GLY A 52 10.36 5.70 -5.46
C GLY A 52 9.03 6.16 -4.86
N ALA A 53 7.96 5.37 -4.98
CA ALA A 53 6.74 5.61 -4.22
C ALA A 53 7.00 5.46 -2.71
N ASP A 54 6.55 6.44 -1.93
CA ASP A 54 6.67 6.44 -0.46
C ASP A 54 5.60 5.54 0.16
N PRO A 55 5.98 4.41 0.80
CA PRO A 55 5.03 3.51 1.43
C PRO A 55 4.52 4.03 2.79
N ASN A 56 5.09 5.14 3.31
CA ASN A 56 4.75 5.72 4.61
C ASN A 56 3.88 6.97 4.49
N ARG A 57 3.24 7.19 3.34
CA ARG A 57 2.28 8.28 3.18
C ARG A 57 0.91 7.86 3.72
N PRO A 58 0.33 8.56 4.72
CA PRO A 58 -0.98 8.22 5.24
C PRO A 58 -2.09 8.72 4.31
N ASP A 59 -3.19 8.00 4.30
CA ASP A 59 -4.42 8.42 3.65
C ASP A 59 -4.97 9.68 4.34
N PRO A 60 -5.30 10.75 3.60
CA PRO A 60 -5.70 12.02 4.21
C PRO A 60 -7.02 11.97 4.97
N SER A 61 -7.88 10.99 4.68
CA SER A 61 -9.22 10.88 5.29
C SER A 61 -9.25 9.94 6.51
N THR A 62 -8.44 8.89 6.48
CA THR A 62 -8.46 7.80 7.48
C THR A 62 -7.16 7.71 8.28
N GLY A 63 -6.10 8.40 7.87
CA GLY A 63 -4.76 8.22 8.41
C GLY A 63 -4.17 6.82 8.19
N CYS A 64 -4.85 5.94 7.44
CA CYS A 64 -4.36 4.59 7.17
C CYS A 64 -3.14 4.65 6.26
N PHE A 65 -2.13 3.86 6.59
CA PHE A 65 -0.99 3.64 5.72
C PHE A 65 -1.29 2.46 4.80
N PRO A 66 -0.61 2.33 3.66
CA PRO A 66 -0.78 1.19 2.75
C PRO A 66 -0.69 -0.18 3.44
N VAL A 67 0.11 -0.29 4.50
CA VAL A 67 0.23 -1.50 5.33
C VAL A 67 -1.04 -1.81 6.12
N HIS A 68 -1.81 -0.83 6.57
CA HIS A 68 -3.11 -1.05 7.23
C HIS A 68 -4.11 -1.66 6.25
N ASP A 69 -4.15 -1.16 5.02
CA ASP A 69 -5.08 -1.67 4.01
C ASP A 69 -4.68 -3.08 3.56
N ALA A 70 -3.38 -3.34 3.33
CA ALA A 70 -2.88 -4.68 3.02
C ALA A 70 -3.15 -5.68 4.15
N ALA A 71 -2.95 -5.26 5.41
CA ALA A 71 -3.21 -6.10 6.57
C ALA A 71 -4.71 -6.44 6.69
N ARG A 72 -5.58 -5.44 6.54
CA ARG A 72 -7.04 -5.58 6.65
C ARG A 72 -7.65 -6.48 5.59
N SER A 73 -7.07 -6.48 4.39
CA SER A 73 -7.52 -7.32 3.29
C SER A 73 -6.82 -8.68 3.21
N GLY A 74 -5.90 -9.00 4.13
CA GLY A 74 -5.22 -10.30 4.15
C GLY A 74 -4.14 -10.46 3.08
N PHE A 75 -3.69 -9.38 2.44
CA PHE A 75 -2.73 -9.44 1.33
C PHE A 75 -1.30 -9.52 1.85
N LEU A 76 -0.94 -10.69 2.39
CA LEU A 76 0.36 -10.94 3.01
C LEU A 76 1.55 -10.64 2.07
N GLU A 77 1.47 -11.03 0.80
CA GLU A 77 2.54 -10.78 -0.16
C GLU A 77 2.76 -9.28 -0.39
N THR A 78 1.68 -8.52 -0.58
CA THR A 78 1.74 -7.06 -0.76
C THR A 78 2.24 -6.38 0.51
N LEU A 79 1.78 -6.81 1.68
CA LEU A 79 2.29 -6.33 2.97
C LEU A 79 3.80 -6.57 3.09
N ALA A 80 4.29 -7.75 2.69
CA ALA A 80 5.71 -8.06 2.72
C ALA A 80 6.52 -7.20 1.72
N VAL A 81 5.98 -6.92 0.53
CA VAL A 81 6.60 -5.99 -0.43
C VAL A 81 6.72 -4.60 0.17
N LEU A 82 5.64 -4.08 0.77
CA LEU A 82 5.63 -2.76 1.42
C LEU A 82 6.64 -2.71 2.57
N HIS A 83 6.65 -3.72 3.44
CA HIS A 83 7.59 -3.78 4.56
C HIS A 83 9.05 -3.83 4.08
N ARG A 84 9.37 -4.63 3.05
CA ARG A 84 10.71 -4.65 2.43
C ARG A 84 11.09 -3.31 1.80
N ALA A 85 10.12 -2.54 1.33
CA ALA A 85 10.31 -1.19 0.81
C ALA A 85 10.45 -0.11 1.91
N GLY A 86 10.47 -0.50 3.19
CA GLY A 86 10.63 0.42 4.32
C GLY A 86 9.31 0.96 4.88
N ALA A 87 8.17 0.33 4.60
CA ALA A 87 6.92 0.66 5.25
C ALA A 87 7.00 0.38 6.76
N ARG A 88 6.58 1.36 7.55
CA ARG A 88 6.55 1.28 9.01
C ARG A 88 5.29 0.56 9.49
N LEU A 89 5.47 -0.44 10.33
CA LEU A 89 4.40 -1.25 10.91
C LEU A 89 3.96 -0.75 12.29
N ASP A 90 4.63 0.28 12.82
CA ASP A 90 4.44 0.86 14.15
C ASP A 90 3.67 2.19 14.13
N LEU A 91 3.18 2.62 12.96
CA LEU A 91 2.45 3.87 12.82
C LEU A 91 0.94 3.66 13.03
N PRO A 92 0.29 4.44 13.92
CA PRO A 92 -1.15 4.37 14.12
C PRO A 92 -1.92 5.14 13.04
N ASP A 93 -3.11 4.65 12.68
CA ASP A 93 -4.09 5.40 11.87
C ASP A 93 -4.78 6.51 12.69
N CYS A 94 -5.73 7.26 12.10
CA CYS A 94 -6.42 8.34 12.81
C CYS A 94 -7.29 7.86 13.99
N ARG A 95 -7.55 6.55 14.09
CA ARG A 95 -8.27 5.92 15.20
C ARG A 95 -7.33 5.29 16.24
N GLY A 96 -6.02 5.50 16.10
CA GLY A 96 -5.02 4.95 17.00
C GLY A 96 -4.70 3.47 16.75
N ARG A 97 -5.12 2.90 15.62
CA ARG A 97 -4.94 1.47 15.31
C ARG A 97 -3.66 1.23 14.54
N LEU A 98 -2.89 0.23 14.95
CA LEU A 98 -1.76 -0.31 14.22
C LEU A 98 -2.23 -1.25 13.09
N PRO A 99 -1.38 -1.56 12.10
CA PRO A 99 -1.68 -2.57 11.09
C PRO A 99 -2.08 -3.92 11.69
N LEU A 100 -1.46 -4.32 12.80
CA LEU A 100 -1.78 -5.55 13.53
C LEU A 100 -3.22 -5.55 14.06
N ASP A 101 -3.73 -4.40 14.52
CA ASP A 101 -5.08 -4.28 15.09
C ASP A 101 -6.18 -4.43 14.05
N VAL A 102 -5.85 -4.23 12.77
CA VAL A 102 -6.79 -4.36 11.65
C VAL A 102 -6.56 -5.61 10.81
N ALA A 103 -5.60 -6.47 11.17
CA ALA A 103 -5.20 -7.62 10.39
C ALA A 103 -6.35 -8.62 10.14
N GLU A 104 -6.46 -9.09 8.90
CA GLU A 104 -7.36 -10.20 8.53
C GLU A 104 -6.99 -11.46 9.33
N GLY A 105 -7.99 -12.18 9.83
CA GLY A 105 -7.79 -13.31 10.75
C GLY A 105 -7.29 -12.92 12.15
N GLY A 106 -7.17 -11.63 12.45
CA GLY A 106 -6.69 -11.12 13.73
C GLY A 106 -5.21 -11.45 13.99
N PRO A 107 -4.75 -11.37 15.26
CA PRO A 107 -3.33 -11.48 15.62
C PRO A 107 -2.74 -12.89 15.46
N HIS A 108 -3.56 -13.88 15.11
CA HIS A 108 -3.18 -15.28 14.90
C HIS A 108 -3.33 -15.72 13.43
N GLY A 109 -3.88 -14.86 12.56
CA GLY A 109 -3.94 -15.11 11.13
C GLY A 109 -2.54 -15.00 10.48
N PRO A 110 -2.38 -15.42 9.21
CA PRO A 110 -1.10 -15.34 8.51
C PRO A 110 -0.49 -13.92 8.51
N VAL A 111 -1.35 -12.92 8.31
CA VAL A 111 -0.96 -11.50 8.36
C VAL A 111 -0.64 -11.06 9.79
N GLY A 112 -1.48 -11.41 10.77
CA GLY A 112 -1.25 -11.07 12.17
C GLY A 112 0.06 -11.65 12.72
N CYS A 113 0.39 -12.89 12.35
CA CYS A 113 1.67 -13.53 12.68
C CYS A 113 2.86 -12.85 12.00
N TYR A 114 2.69 -12.28 10.80
CA TYR A 114 3.74 -11.51 10.12
C TYR A 114 3.98 -10.13 10.75
N LEU A 115 2.94 -9.52 11.32
CA LEU A 115 2.97 -8.19 11.92
C LEU A 115 3.39 -8.18 13.39
N ARG A 116 3.62 -9.35 13.98
CA ARG A 116 4.05 -9.53 15.37
C ARG A 116 5.57 -9.60 15.48
#